data_AF-A0AAU6WRJ2-F1
#
_entry.id   AF-A0AAU6WRJ2-F1
#
_cell.length_a   1.000
_cell.length_b   1.000
_cell.length_c   1.000
_cell.angle_alpha   90.00
_cell.angle_beta   90.00
_cell.angle_gamma   90.00
#
_symmetry.space_group_name_H-M   'P 1'
#
loop_
_entity.id
_entity.type
_entity.pdbx_description
1 polymer ?
#
loop_
_entity_poly.entity_id
_entity_poly.type
_entity_poly.pdbx_seq_one_letter_code
_entity_poly.pdbx_strand_id
1 'polypeptide(L)'
;MENALEIFVNEWKTKNYVTGILLTGSYAIGLENSNSDVDIRLIFNSKQKKSIKGLTTINGYIFSYLGRSSEKTFKSFSKDFLMNNKFEARIFSIGKILYDEKNILEKLIETGKVYLETPFIQKKISKEIVNTNMYSIYSNKTFLESLPETSTFFLTIIIIFSDKQ
;
A
#
# COMPACT_ATOMS: atom_id res chain seq x y z
N MET A 1 -19.00 -8.66 -9.94
CA MET A 1 -17.93 -7.65 -9.73
C MET A 1 -18.16 -6.35 -10.49
N GLU A 2 -18.30 -6.39 -11.82
CA GLU A 2 -18.45 -5.18 -12.66
C GLU A 2 -19.56 -4.21 -12.22
N ASN A 3 -20.77 -4.70 -11.96
CA ASN A 3 -21.87 -3.90 -11.42
C ASN A 3 -21.53 -3.30 -10.04
N ALA A 4 -20.87 -4.05 -9.16
CA ALA A 4 -20.46 -3.53 -7.84
C ALA A 4 -19.43 -2.40 -7.95
N LEU A 5 -18.48 -2.52 -8.90
CA LEU A 5 -17.53 -1.46 -9.23
C LEU A 5 -18.24 -0.22 -9.77
N GLU A 6 -19.21 -0.39 -10.67
CA GLU A 6 -19.98 0.72 -11.22
C GLU A 6 -20.73 1.50 -10.13
N ILE A 7 -21.40 0.80 -9.20
CA ILE A 7 -22.06 1.42 -8.05
C ILE A 7 -21.05 2.22 -7.22
N PHE A 8 -19.90 1.62 -6.89
CA PHE A 8 -18.86 2.30 -6.13
C PHE A 8 -18.36 3.56 -6.84
N VAL A 9 -18.03 3.45 -8.13
CA VAL A 9 -17.53 4.56 -8.95
C VAL A 9 -18.54 5.69 -9.01
N ASN A 10 -19.82 5.38 -9.25
CA ASN A 10 -20.88 6.38 -9.32
C ASN A 10 -21.08 7.10 -7.98
N GLU A 11 -21.03 6.40 -6.85
CA GLU A 11 -21.14 7.03 -5.53
C GLU A 11 -20.02 8.05 -5.29
N TRP A 12 -18.77 7.69 -5.60
CA TRP A 12 -17.61 8.54 -5.33
C TRP A 12 -17.43 9.65 -6.36
N LYS A 13 -17.72 9.39 -7.64
CA LYS A 13 -17.59 10.36 -8.73
C LYS A 13 -18.53 11.55 -8.59
N THR A 14 -19.67 11.40 -7.91
CA THR A 14 -20.59 12.52 -7.62
C THR A 14 -20.03 13.51 -6.60
N LYS A 15 -19.01 13.12 -5.83
CA LYS A 15 -18.40 14.00 -4.83
C LYS A 15 -17.43 14.96 -5.53
N ASN A 16 -17.73 16.26 -5.49
CA ASN A 16 -17.00 17.32 -6.18
C ASN A 16 -15.52 17.52 -5.75
N TYR A 17 -15.05 16.74 -4.78
CA TYR A 17 -13.68 16.73 -4.29
C TYR A 17 -12.89 15.52 -4.77
N VAL A 18 -13.52 14.54 -5.44
CA VAL A 18 -12.88 13.35 -6.00
C VAL A 18 -12.53 13.63 -7.45
N THR A 19 -11.26 13.49 -7.79
CA THR A 19 -10.72 13.71 -9.14
C THR A 19 -10.14 12.45 -9.75
N GLY A 20 -10.11 11.33 -9.01
CA GLY A 20 -9.61 10.08 -9.57
C GLY A 20 -10.02 8.88 -8.73
N ILE A 21 -10.30 7.76 -9.39
CA ILE A 21 -10.57 6.45 -8.79
C ILE A 21 -9.73 5.42 -9.52
N LEU A 22 -8.90 4.72 -8.76
CA LEU A 22 -7.96 3.71 -9.25
C LEU A 22 -8.25 2.37 -8.57
N LEU A 23 -8.51 1.34 -9.38
CA LEU A 23 -8.54 -0.05 -8.92
C LEU A 23 -7.11 -0.54 -8.74
N THR A 24 -6.83 -1.16 -7.60
CA THR A 24 -5.50 -1.67 -7.23
C THR A 24 -5.62 -3.09 -6.69
N GLY A 25 -4.51 -3.64 -6.17
CA GLY A 25 -4.53 -4.97 -5.55
C GLY A 25 -4.74 -6.10 -6.56
N SER A 26 -5.24 -7.23 -6.07
CA SER A 26 -5.39 -8.48 -6.84
C SER A 26 -6.34 -8.34 -8.03
N TYR A 27 -7.49 -7.67 -7.84
CA TYR A 27 -8.47 -7.38 -8.90
C TYR A 27 -7.91 -6.50 -10.03
N ALA A 28 -6.91 -5.65 -9.75
CA ALA A 28 -6.28 -4.86 -10.80
C ALA A 28 -5.44 -5.74 -11.74
N ILE A 29 -4.81 -6.79 -11.22
CA ILE A 29 -3.86 -7.64 -11.97
C ILE A 29 -4.44 -9.01 -12.36
N GLY A 30 -5.68 -9.33 -11.98
CA GLY A 30 -6.33 -10.60 -12.30
C GLY A 30 -5.86 -11.78 -11.44
N LEU A 31 -5.38 -11.50 -10.22
CA LEU A 31 -4.91 -12.51 -9.26
C LEU A 31 -5.84 -12.63 -8.04
N GLU A 32 -7.07 -12.16 -8.15
CA GLU A 32 -8.07 -12.28 -7.10
C GLU A 32 -8.50 -13.73 -6.84
N ASN A 33 -8.97 -13.98 -5.63
CA ASN A 33 -9.61 -15.22 -5.22
C ASN A 33 -10.93 -14.93 -4.48
N SER A 34 -11.65 -15.97 -4.06
CA SER A 34 -12.95 -15.84 -3.39
C SER A 34 -12.93 -15.00 -2.11
N ASN A 35 -11.76 -14.83 -1.48
CA ASN A 35 -11.58 -14.11 -0.23
C ASN A 35 -10.95 -12.72 -0.43
N SER A 36 -10.70 -12.33 -1.68
CA SER A 36 -10.05 -11.05 -2.00
C SER A 36 -11.01 -9.88 -1.84
N ASP A 37 -10.56 -8.85 -1.15
CA ASP A 37 -11.20 -7.54 -1.13
C ASP A 37 -10.80 -6.72 -2.38
N VAL A 38 -11.60 -5.69 -2.66
CA VAL A 38 -11.43 -4.78 -3.78
C VAL A 38 -10.70 -3.54 -3.28
N ASP A 39 -9.41 -3.46 -3.58
CA ASP A 39 -8.58 -2.32 -3.18
C ASP A 39 -8.75 -1.12 -4.11
N ILE A 40 -9.19 0.01 -3.57
CA ILE A 40 -9.36 1.27 -4.28
C ILE A 40 -8.45 2.37 -3.73
N ARG A 41 -7.86 3.16 -4.63
CA ARG A 41 -7.24 4.45 -4.31
C ARG A 41 -8.10 5.58 -4.87
N LEU A 42 -8.48 6.51 -4.01
CA LEU A 42 -9.21 7.72 -4.39
C LEU A 42 -8.24 8.91 -4.39
N ILE A 43 -8.30 9.74 -5.44
CA ILE A 43 -7.55 10.98 -5.53
C ILE A 43 -8.49 12.15 -5.33
N PHE A 44 -8.09 13.06 -4.45
CA PHE A 44 -8.86 14.25 -4.10
C PHE A 44 -8.21 15.53 -4.63
N ASN A 45 -9.05 16.52 -4.92
CA ASN A 45 -8.60 17.90 -5.14
C ASN A 45 -8.36 18.64 -3.81
N SER A 46 -7.96 19.91 -3.94
CA SER A 46 -7.64 20.80 -2.83
C SER A 46 -8.79 21.08 -1.86
N LYS A 47 -10.05 20.80 -2.22
CA LYS A 47 -11.21 20.95 -1.33
C LYS A 47 -11.17 19.95 -0.17
N GLN A 48 -10.61 18.76 -0.38
CA GLN A 48 -10.53 17.71 0.64
C GLN A 48 -9.10 17.51 1.12
N LYS A 49 -8.77 18.11 2.27
CA LYS A 49 -7.42 18.06 2.86
C LYS A 49 -7.14 16.78 3.65
N LYS A 50 -8.17 16.17 4.24
CA LYS A 50 -8.04 14.99 5.09
C LYS A 50 -8.05 13.71 4.24
N SER A 51 -7.18 12.78 4.62
CA SER A 51 -7.22 11.43 4.06
C SER A 51 -8.45 10.70 4.59
N ILE A 52 -9.07 9.89 3.74
CA ILE A 52 -10.23 9.07 4.10
C ILE A 52 -9.81 7.62 3.89
N LYS A 53 -10.07 6.75 4.86
CA LYS A 53 -9.94 5.30 4.71
C LYS A 53 -11.25 4.68 5.14
N GLY A 54 -11.70 3.64 4.45
CA GLY A 54 -12.90 2.92 4.84
C GLY A 54 -13.04 1.57 4.18
N LEU A 55 -14.06 0.87 4.63
CA LEU A 55 -14.53 -0.41 4.10
C LEU A 55 -16.01 -0.24 3.79
N THR A 56 -16.45 -0.73 2.64
CA THR A 56 -17.87 -0.82 2.31
C THR A 56 -18.15 -2.16 1.63
N THR A 57 -19.38 -2.66 1.76
CA THR A 57 -19.79 -3.90 1.10
C THR A 57 -20.83 -3.58 0.04
N ILE A 58 -20.57 -3.96 -1.21
CA ILE A 58 -21.47 -3.72 -2.34
C ILE A 58 -21.64 -5.05 -3.08
N ASN A 59 -22.88 -5.53 -3.17
CA ASN A 59 -23.23 -6.80 -3.83
C ASN A 59 -22.37 -8.00 -3.35
N GLY A 60 -22.08 -8.06 -2.05
CA GLY A 60 -21.27 -9.12 -1.44
C GLY A 60 -19.75 -8.96 -1.58
N TYR A 61 -19.27 -7.95 -2.30
CA TYR A 61 -17.84 -7.62 -2.39
C TYR A 61 -17.44 -6.59 -1.35
N ILE A 62 -16.32 -6.82 -0.67
CA ILE A 62 -15.75 -5.86 0.29
C ILE A 62 -14.82 -4.92 -0.48
N PHE A 63 -15.10 -3.62 -0.44
CA PHE A 63 -14.27 -2.57 -1.00
C PHE A 63 -13.46 -1.91 0.10
N SER A 64 -12.14 -2.03 0.03
CA SER A 64 -11.16 -1.35 0.87
C SER A 64 -10.65 -0.12 0.14
N TYR A 65 -10.94 1.08 0.64
CA TYR A 65 -10.57 2.31 -0.06
C TYR A 65 -9.72 3.23 0.80
N LEU A 66 -8.75 3.87 0.15
CA LEU A 66 -7.90 4.91 0.72
C LEU A 66 -7.86 6.11 -0.21
N GLY A 67 -8.40 7.23 0.28
CA GLY A 67 -8.45 8.50 -0.41
C GLY A 67 -7.49 9.54 0.13
N ARG A 68 -6.76 10.20 -0.76
CA ARG A 68 -5.77 11.25 -0.45
C ARG A 68 -5.69 12.28 -1.57
N SER A 69 -5.13 13.46 -1.29
CA SER A 69 -4.81 14.39 -2.37
C SER A 69 -3.67 13.85 -3.24
N SER A 70 -3.58 14.32 -4.48
CA SER A 70 -2.49 13.95 -5.39
C SER A 70 -1.12 14.32 -4.82
N GLU A 71 -0.99 15.49 -4.17
CA GLU A 71 0.26 15.93 -3.57
C GLU A 71 0.70 15.01 -2.42
N LYS A 72 -0.25 14.53 -1.60
CA LYS A 72 0.05 13.55 -0.54
C LYS A 72 0.49 12.22 -1.12
N THR A 73 -0.07 11.83 -2.26
CA THR A 73 0.28 10.59 -2.94
C THR A 73 1.70 10.67 -3.51
N PHE A 74 2.04 11.74 -4.24
CA PHE A 74 3.42 11.96 -4.69
C PHE A 74 4.43 12.00 -3.54
N LYS A 75 4.09 12.69 -2.44
CA LYS A 75 4.93 12.68 -1.23
C LYS A 75 5.12 11.28 -0.65
N SER A 76 4.12 10.42 -0.75
CA SER A 76 4.21 9.04 -0.30
C SER A 76 5.17 8.23 -1.16
N PHE A 77 5.18 8.41 -2.49
CA PHE A 77 6.19 7.79 -3.37
C PHE A 77 7.61 8.18 -2.94
N SER A 78 7.85 9.48 -2.76
CA SER A 78 9.18 9.98 -2.36
C SER A 78 9.58 9.45 -0.98
N LYS A 79 8.66 9.43 -0.02
CA LYS A 79 8.90 8.92 1.33
C LYS A 79 9.26 7.44 1.31
N ASP A 80 8.47 6.61 0.63
CA ASP A 80 8.73 5.18 0.50
C ASP A 80 10.12 4.95 -0.12
N PHE A 81 10.41 5.68 -1.20
CA PHE A 81 11.69 5.56 -1.90
C PHE A 81 12.90 5.88 -1.01
N LEU A 82 12.83 6.97 -0.22
CA LEU A 82 13.89 7.35 0.73
C LEU A 82 14.08 6.34 1.88
N MET A 83 13.04 5.55 2.15
CA MET A 83 13.05 4.43 3.10
C MET A 83 13.46 3.10 2.45
N ASN A 84 14.03 3.11 1.22
CA ASN A 84 14.38 1.91 0.45
C ASN A 84 13.19 0.98 0.16
N ASN A 85 12.02 1.58 -0.07
CA ASN A 85 10.77 0.90 -0.42
C ASN A 85 10.18 1.52 -1.71
N LYS A 86 9.36 0.78 -2.45
CA LYS A 86 8.61 1.28 -3.63
C LYS A 86 7.13 0.91 -3.59
N PHE A 87 6.58 0.69 -2.40
CA PHE A 87 5.25 0.13 -2.21
C PHE A 87 4.15 0.98 -2.83
N GLU A 88 4.02 2.25 -2.43
CA GLU A 88 2.96 3.10 -2.96
C GLU A 88 3.15 3.33 -4.49
N ALA A 89 4.38 3.49 -4.95
CA ALA A 89 4.69 3.60 -6.39
C ALA A 89 4.26 2.35 -7.17
N ARG A 90 4.50 1.15 -6.62
CA ARG A 90 4.06 -0.13 -7.21
C ARG A 90 2.55 -0.20 -7.32
N ILE A 91 1.83 0.13 -6.25
CA ILE A 91 0.35 0.14 -6.21
C ILE A 91 -0.21 0.96 -7.37
N PHE A 92 0.31 2.17 -7.57
CA PHE A 92 -0.15 3.03 -8.65
C PHE A 92 0.27 2.48 -10.02
N SER A 93 1.51 2.02 -10.19
CA SER A 93 2.02 1.57 -11.50
C SER A 93 1.23 0.41 -12.13
N ILE A 94 0.63 -0.46 -11.31
CA ILE A 94 -0.16 -1.61 -11.75
C ILE A 94 -1.67 -1.36 -11.71
N GLY A 95 -2.09 -0.20 -11.21
CA GLY A 95 -3.50 0.12 -11.01
C GLY A 95 -4.23 0.33 -12.33
N LYS A 96 -5.53 0.00 -12.34
CA LYS A 96 -6.44 0.25 -13.46
C LYS A 96 -7.28 1.50 -13.18
N ILE A 97 -7.24 2.47 -14.08
CA ILE A 97 -8.03 3.70 -13.97
C ILE A 97 -9.51 3.36 -14.13
N LEU A 98 -10.33 3.75 -13.16
CA LEU A 98 -11.79 3.67 -13.21
C LEU A 98 -12.44 5.03 -13.48
N TYR A 99 -11.80 6.11 -13.03
CA TYR A 99 -12.19 7.49 -13.28
C TYR A 99 -10.98 8.39 -13.15
N ASP A 100 -10.75 9.30 -14.09
CA ASP A 100 -9.64 10.27 -14.03
C ASP A 100 -10.10 11.64 -14.52
N GLU A 101 -10.20 12.58 -13.61
CA GLU A 101 -10.47 13.98 -13.92
C GLU A 101 -9.13 14.70 -14.11
N LYS A 102 -8.90 15.24 -15.32
CA LYS A 102 -7.69 16.01 -15.68
C LYS A 102 -6.40 15.17 -15.68
N ASN A 103 -6.50 13.88 -15.99
CA ASN A 103 -5.37 12.97 -16.21
C ASN A 103 -4.39 12.92 -15.02
N ILE A 104 -4.90 13.08 -13.79
CA ILE A 104 -4.06 13.09 -12.60
C ILE A 104 -3.59 11.68 -12.23
N LEU A 105 -4.41 10.66 -12.49
CA LEU A 105 -4.02 9.27 -12.28
C LEU A 105 -2.99 8.83 -13.31
N GLU A 106 -3.16 9.19 -14.58
CA GLU A 106 -2.14 8.92 -15.61
C GLU A 106 -0.76 9.42 -15.16
N LYS A 107 -0.67 10.67 -14.70
CA LYS A 107 0.57 11.24 -14.18
C LYS A 107 1.11 10.49 -12.97
N LEU A 108 0.25 10.07 -12.04
CA LEU A 108 0.65 9.29 -10.86
C LEU A 108 1.18 7.90 -11.26
N ILE A 109 0.55 7.25 -12.23
CA ILE A 109 0.97 5.94 -12.76
C ILE A 109 2.34 6.06 -13.43
N GLU A 110 2.51 7.03 -14.33
CA GLU A 110 3.78 7.30 -15.02
C GLU A 110 4.91 7.58 -14.01
N THR A 111 4.64 8.46 -13.04
CA THR A 111 5.61 8.77 -11.99
C THR A 111 5.93 7.52 -11.15
N GLY A 112 4.92 6.71 -10.83
CA GLY A 112 5.10 5.44 -10.13
C GLY A 112 6.04 4.48 -10.88
N LYS A 113 5.87 4.36 -12.21
CA LYS A 113 6.77 3.55 -13.07
C LYS A 113 8.20 4.07 -13.04
N VAL A 114 8.41 5.38 -13.12
CA VAL A 114 9.75 5.97 -12.98
C VAL A 114 10.39 5.60 -11.64
N TYR A 115 9.65 5.66 -10.53
CA TYR A 115 10.15 5.22 -9.22
C TYR A 115 10.49 3.71 -9.19
N LEU A 116 9.72 2.87 -9.91
CA LEU A 116 10.02 1.44 -10.03
C LEU A 116 11.34 1.16 -10.74
N GLU A 117 11.63 1.91 -11.80
CA GLU A 117 12.86 1.76 -12.58
C GLU A 117 14.07 2.39 -11.89
N THR A 118 13.86 3.44 -11.09
CA THR A 118 14.95 4.16 -10.43
C THR A 118 15.63 3.30 -9.35
N PRO A 119 16.94 3.02 -9.42
CA PRO A 119 17.66 2.30 -8.37
C PRO A 119 17.63 3.05 -7.03
N PHE A 120 17.59 2.31 -5.91
CA PHE A 120 17.68 2.96 -4.60
C PHE A 120 18.99 3.71 -4.41
N ILE A 121 18.93 4.79 -3.63
CA ILE A 121 20.12 5.53 -3.24
C ILE A 121 20.95 4.62 -2.33
N GLN A 122 22.13 4.21 -2.81
CA GLN A 122 23.09 3.49 -1.99
C GLN A 122 23.57 4.41 -0.87
N LYS A 123 23.04 4.21 0.33
CA LYS A 123 23.57 4.84 1.53
C LYS A 123 24.85 4.10 1.90
N LYS A 124 25.97 4.81 2.04
CA LYS A 124 27.14 4.24 2.71
C LYS A 124 26.75 3.92 4.16
N ILE A 125 26.63 2.64 4.47
CA ILE A 125 26.40 2.18 5.83
C ILE A 125 27.76 2.12 6.52
N SER A 126 27.93 2.84 7.63
CA SER A 126 29.17 2.78 8.39
C SER A 126 29.34 1.41 9.05
N LYS A 127 30.58 1.02 9.32
CA LYS A 127 30.88 -0.22 10.05
C LYS A 127 30.21 -0.22 11.44
N GLU A 128 30.09 0.95 12.09
CA GLU A 128 29.39 1.02 13.39
C GLU A 128 27.90 0.70 13.25
N ILE A 129 27.22 1.21 12.22
CA ILE A 129 25.80 0.90 12.00
C ILE A 129 25.60 -0.59 11.74
N VAL A 130 26.48 -1.22 10.96
CA VAL A 130 26.43 -2.67 10.73
C VAL A 130 26.59 -3.43 12.05
N ASN A 131 27.59 -3.07 12.86
CA ASN A 131 27.82 -3.73 14.15
C ASN A 131 26.65 -3.56 15.11
N THR A 132 26.07 -2.35 15.19
CA THR A 132 24.88 -2.07 16.02
C THR A 132 23.68 -2.89 15.57
N ASN A 133 23.45 -3.01 14.26
CA ASN A 133 22.36 -3.83 13.72
C ASN A 133 22.58 -5.32 14.03
N MET A 134 23.81 -5.82 13.84
CA MET A 134 24.16 -7.20 14.17
C MET A 134 23.96 -7.50 15.66
N TYR A 135 24.38 -6.59 16.54
CA TYR A 135 24.17 -6.71 17.98
C TYR A 135 22.68 -6.69 18.34
N SER A 136 21.89 -5.80 17.74
CA SER A 136 20.44 -5.73 17.95
C SER A 136 19.74 -7.05 17.56
N ILE A 137 20.09 -7.62 16.40
CA ILE A 137 19.58 -8.91 15.96
C ILE A 137 19.97 -10.02 16.93
N TYR A 138 21.24 -10.08 17.33
CA TYR A 138 21.72 -11.05 18.30
C TYR A 138 21.00 -10.93 19.65
N SER A 139 20.87 -9.71 20.18
CA SER A 139 20.16 -9.45 21.44
C SER A 139 18.70 -9.87 21.36
N ASN A 140 18.01 -9.57 20.25
CA ASN A 140 16.63 -9.98 20.05
C ASN A 140 16.50 -11.51 19.98
N LYS A 141 17.42 -12.19 19.28
CA LYS A 141 17.48 -13.66 19.25
C LYS A 141 17.66 -14.23 20.65
N THR A 142 18.65 -13.76 21.40
CA THR A 142 18.94 -14.24 22.76
C THR A 142 17.76 -14.00 23.70
N PHE A 143 17.09 -12.84 23.59
CA PHE A 143 15.87 -12.56 24.32
C PHE A 143 14.77 -13.58 23.99
N LEU A 144 14.54 -13.86 22.70
CA LEU A 144 13.55 -14.84 22.27
C LEU A 144 13.89 -16.26 22.77
N GLU A 145 15.15 -16.67 22.74
CA GLU A 145 15.62 -17.97 23.26
C GLU A 145 15.52 -18.08 24.79
N SER A 146 15.53 -16.94 25.50
CA SER A 146 15.35 -16.92 26.96
C SER A 146 13.88 -17.05 27.40
N LEU A 147 12.93 -16.88 26.48
CA LEU A 147 11.51 -17.02 26.78
C LEU A 147 11.12 -18.51 26.83
N PRO A 148 10.23 -18.90 27.76
CA PRO A 148 9.63 -20.23 27.73
C PRO A 148 8.89 -20.47 26.41
N GLU A 149 8.88 -21.70 25.90
CA GLU A 149 8.14 -22.05 24.68
C GLU A 149 6.62 -21.79 24.79
N THR A 150 6.10 -21.76 26.01
CA THR A 150 4.71 -21.41 26.32
C THR A 150 4.43 -19.91 26.34
N SER A 151 5.46 -19.07 26.17
CA SER A 151 5.30 -17.63 26.09
C SER A 151 4.49 -17.27 24.85
N THR A 152 3.42 -16.50 25.04
CA THR A 152 2.58 -15.97 23.95
C THR A 152 3.42 -15.26 22.88
N PHE A 153 4.51 -14.61 23.30
CA PHE A 153 5.41 -13.91 22.39
C PHE A 153 6.22 -14.88 21.52
N PHE A 154 6.73 -15.97 22.11
CA PHE A 154 7.48 -17.00 21.40
C PHE A 154 6.58 -17.76 20.40
N LEU A 155 5.38 -18.15 20.83
CA LEU A 155 4.38 -18.81 19.97
C LEU A 155 3.96 -17.93 18.79
N THR A 156 3.74 -16.64 19.02
CA THR A 156 3.39 -15.68 17.94
C THR A 156 4.51 -15.60 16.90
N ILE A 157 5.78 -15.56 17.34
CA ILE A 157 6.93 -15.52 16.43
C ILE A 157 7.04 -16.82 15.63
N ILE A 158 6.94 -18.00 16.26
CA ILE A 158 7.00 -19.27 15.55
C ILE A 158 5.90 -19.38 14.50
N ILE A 159 4.66 -19.01 14.82
CA ILE A 159 3.54 -19.05 13.86
C ILE A 159 3.85 -18.19 12.62
N ILE A 160 4.35 -16.96 12.82
CA ILE A 160 4.73 -16.05 11.71
C ILE A 160 5.82 -16.65 10.81
N PHE A 161 6.74 -17.45 11.36
CA PHE A 161 7.82 -18.08 10.59
C PHE A 161 7.46 -19.47 10.04
N SER A 162 6.47 -20.15 10.62
CA SER A 162 6.04 -21.50 10.21
C SER A 162 5.01 -21.49 9.08
N ASP A 163 4.20 -20.43 8.98
CA ASP A 163 3.21 -20.23 7.90
C ASP A 163 3.84 -19.82 6.54
N LYS A 164 5.17 -19.91 6.40
CA LYS A 164 5.92 -19.58 5.18
C LYS A 164 6.54 -20.80 4.47
N GLN A 165 6.11 -22.03 4.77
CA GLN A 165 6.51 -23.24 4.05
C GLN A 165 5.43 -23.73 3.09
#